data_AF-M9U3Y8-F1
#
_entry.id   AF-M9U3Y8-F1
#
_cell.length_a   1.000
_cell.length_b   1.000
_cell.length_c   1.000
_cell.angle_alpha   90.00
_cell.angle_beta   90.00
_cell.angle_gamma   90.00
#
_symmetry.space_group_name_H-M   'P 1'
#
loop_
_entity.id
_entity.type
_entity.pdbx_description
1 polymer ?
#
loop_
_entity_poly.entity_id
_entity_poly.type
_entity_poly.pdbx_seq_one_letter_code
_entity_poly.pdbx_strand_id
1 'polypeptide(L)'
;MAKKRSKLEIIQAILEACKSGSPKTRIMYGANLSYALTGRYIKMLMDLEIIKQEGKQYMLTKKGEELLEDIRRFNDMRKNMDQLKEKINSVLSIK
;
A
#
# COMPACT_ATOMS: atom_id res chain seq x y z
N MET A 1 9.31 16.37 -10.69
CA MET A 1 7.83 16.29 -10.60
C MET A 1 7.47 15.13 -9.68
N ALA A 2 6.61 15.32 -8.68
CA ALA A 2 6.24 14.23 -7.77
C ALA A 2 5.51 13.12 -8.54
N LYS A 3 6.03 11.89 -8.45
CA LYS A 3 5.42 10.70 -9.06
C LYS A 3 4.04 10.52 -8.45
N LYS A 4 2.99 10.45 -9.28
CA LYS A 4 1.64 10.13 -8.80
C LYS A 4 1.69 8.76 -8.12
N ARG A 5 1.12 8.67 -6.92
CA ARG A 5 1.01 7.40 -6.20
C ARG A 5 0.17 6.42 -7.02
N SER A 6 0.73 5.24 -7.20
CA SER A 6 0.05 4.09 -7.79
C SER A 6 -1.05 3.59 -6.87
N LYS A 7 -2.01 2.86 -7.45
CA LYS A 7 -3.07 2.16 -6.71
C LYS A 7 -2.47 1.24 -5.62
N LEU A 8 -1.33 0.60 -5.90
CA LEU A 8 -0.66 -0.29 -4.97
C LEU A 8 -0.12 0.45 -3.73
N GLU A 9 0.51 1.61 -3.92
CA GLU A 9 1.00 2.45 -2.81
C GLU A 9 -0.14 2.97 -1.93
N ILE A 10 -1.29 3.29 -2.54
CA ILE A 10 -2.49 3.70 -1.79
C ILE A 10 -3.02 2.54 -0.95
N ILE A 11 -3.14 1.35 -1.54
CA ILE A 11 -3.60 0.15 -0.83
C ILE A 11 -2.63 -0.17 0.31
N GLN A 12 -1.32 -0.19 0.06
CA GLN A 12 -0.31 -0.43 1.09
C GLN A 12 -0.47 0.54 2.26
N ALA A 13 -0.58 1.85 1.99
CA ALA A 13 -0.74 2.85 3.05
C ALA A 13 -2.01 2.64 3.90
N ILE A 14 -3.12 2.21 3.28
CA ILE A 14 -4.35 1.88 4.00
C ILE A 14 -4.15 0.64 4.87
N LEU A 15 -3.53 -0.42 4.33
CA LEU A 15 -3.30 -1.67 5.06
C LEU A 15 -2.36 -1.45 6.26
N GLU A 16 -1.29 -0.67 6.08
CA GLU A 16 -0.39 -0.26 7.17
C GLU A 16 -1.15 0.49 8.27
N ALA A 17 -2.04 1.42 7.90
CA ALA A 17 -2.87 2.12 8.87
C ALA A 17 -3.85 1.17 9.62
N CYS A 18 -4.34 0.12 8.96
CA CYS A 18 -5.27 -0.84 9.56
C CYS A 18 -4.59 -1.90 10.45
N LYS A 19 -3.24 -2.03 10.41
CA LYS A 19 -2.52 -3.08 11.16
C LYS A 19 -2.74 -3.03 12.68
N SER A 20 -2.88 -1.84 13.25
CA SER A 20 -3.15 -1.64 14.69
C SER A 20 -4.60 -1.27 15.01
N GLY A 21 -5.49 -1.35 14.01
CA GLY A 21 -6.85 -0.82 14.11
C GLY A 21 -6.89 0.71 14.03
N SER A 22 -7.48 1.23 12.97
CA SER A 22 -7.55 2.68 12.75
C SER A 22 -8.94 3.17 12.38
N PRO A 23 -9.38 4.34 12.89
CA PRO A 23 -10.59 4.98 12.39
C PRO A 23 -10.38 5.48 10.96
N LYS A 24 -11.48 5.65 10.23
CA LYS A 24 -11.49 6.15 8.84
C LYS A 24 -10.68 7.44 8.66
N THR A 25 -10.72 8.34 9.64
CA THR A 25 -9.97 9.61 9.62
C THR A 25 -8.47 9.39 9.65
N ARG A 26 -7.96 8.48 10.49
CA ARG A 26 -6.53 8.14 10.56
C ARG A 26 -6.06 7.48 9.26
N ILE A 27 -6.88 6.61 8.67
CA ILE A 27 -6.61 6.00 7.36
C ILE A 27 -6.53 7.08 6.27
N MET A 28 -7.47 8.02 6.25
CA MET A 28 -7.49 9.11 5.28
C MET A 28 -6.22 9.96 5.32
N TYR A 29 -5.80 10.39 6.52
CA TYR A 29 -4.58 11.19 6.70
C TYR A 29 -3.32 10.37 6.42
N GLY A 30 -3.22 9.14 6.93
CA GLY A 30 -2.07 8.27 6.70
C GLY A 30 -1.90 7.88 5.24
N ALA A 31 -3.00 7.70 4.51
CA ALA A 31 -2.99 7.45 3.08
C ALA A 31 -3.06 8.72 2.24
N ASN A 32 -3.03 9.94 2.79
CA ASN A 32 -3.15 11.21 2.05
C ASN A 32 -4.23 11.20 0.94
N LEU A 33 -5.45 10.77 1.29
CA LEU A 33 -6.58 10.64 0.37
C LEU A 33 -7.68 11.65 0.72
N SER A 34 -8.54 11.97 -0.25
CA SER A 34 -9.81 12.65 0.04
C SER A 34 -10.78 11.71 0.76
N TYR A 35 -11.75 12.27 1.49
CA TYR A 35 -12.76 11.49 2.21
C TYR A 35 -13.54 10.53 1.30
N ALA A 36 -13.96 11.01 0.12
CA ALA A 36 -14.68 10.20 -0.88
C ALA A 36 -13.82 9.06 -1.43
N LEU A 37 -12.53 9.30 -1.69
CA LEU A 37 -11.64 8.28 -2.20
C LEU A 37 -11.30 7.23 -1.13
N THR A 38 -11.08 7.67 0.11
CA THR A 38 -10.88 6.78 1.26
C THR A 38 -12.06 5.83 1.44
N GLY A 39 -13.29 6.35 1.35
CA GLY A 39 -14.51 5.53 1.42
C GLY A 39 -14.58 4.46 0.32
N ARG A 40 -14.22 4.81 -0.93
CA ARG A 40 -14.20 3.86 -2.05
C ARG A 40 -13.19 2.73 -1.83
N TYR A 41 -11.98 3.06 -1.37
CA TYR A 41 -10.96 2.04 -1.09
C TYR A 41 -11.32 1.17 0.11
N ILE A 42 -11.80 1.75 1.21
CA ILE A 42 -12.25 0.98 2.37
C ILE A 42 -13.35 0.01 1.98
N LYS A 43 -14.37 0.48 1.23
CA LYS A 43 -15.44 -0.39 0.75
C LYS A 43 -14.89 -1.54 -0.11
N MET A 44 -14.05 -1.23 -1.10
CA MET A 44 -13.42 -2.26 -1.94
C MET A 44 -12.62 -3.29 -1.12
N LEU A 45 -11.87 -2.85 -0.11
CA LEU A 45 -11.06 -3.75 0.73
C LEU A 45 -11.91 -4.58 1.69
N MET A 46 -13.04 -4.05 2.15
CA MET A 46 -14.03 -4.82 2.93
C MET A 46 -14.73 -5.86 2.07
N ASP A 47 -15.17 -5.49 0.86
CA ASP A 47 -15.84 -6.40 -0.10
C ASP A 47 -14.92 -7.58 -0.49
N LEU A 48 -13.60 -7.38 -0.45
CA LEU A 48 -12.58 -8.40 -0.71
C LEU A 48 -12.13 -9.18 0.54
N GLU A 49 -12.72 -8.88 1.71
CA GLU A 49 -12.38 -9.46 3.01
C GLU A 49 -10.91 -9.24 3.42
N ILE A 50 -10.30 -8.16 2.93
CA ILE A 50 -8.92 -7.77 3.26
C ILE A 50 -8.89 -7.02 4.59
N ILE A 51 -9.91 -6.20 4.84
CA ILE A 51 -10.09 -5.49 6.10
C ILE A 51 -11.48 -5.80 6.67
N LYS A 52 -11.60 -5.74 7.99
CA LYS A 52 -12.85 -5.84 8.73
C LYS A 52 -13.07 -4.58 9.55
N GLN A 53 -14.33 -4.25 9.82
CA GLN A 53 -14.69 -3.16 10.70
C GLN A 53 -15.05 -3.70 12.09
N GLU A 54 -14.40 -3.17 13.12
CA GLU A 54 -14.71 -3.44 14.52
C GLU A 54 -15.10 -2.11 15.19
N GLY A 55 -16.40 -1.92 15.40
CA GLY A 55 -16.95 -0.65 15.89
C GLY A 55 -16.63 0.52 14.95
N LYS A 56 -15.80 1.47 15.42
CA LYS A 56 -15.37 2.64 14.64
C LYS A 56 -14.00 2.47 13.98
N GLN A 57 -13.35 1.33 14.16
CA GLN A 57 -12.01 1.04 13.66
C GLN A 57 -12.06 0.02 12.52
N TYR A 58 -11.09 0.11 11.62
CA TYR A 58 -10.83 -0.88 10.58
C TYR A 58 -9.53 -1.60 10.90
N MET A 59 -9.59 -2.93 10.83
CA MET A 59 -8.49 -3.83 11.15
C MET A 59 -8.22 -4.76 9.97
N LEU A 60 -6.98 -5.25 9.85
CA LEU A 60 -6.65 -6.29 8.88
C LEU A 60 -7.36 -7.60 9.24
N THR A 61 -7.74 -8.35 8.21
CA THR A 61 -8.02 -9.79 8.35
C THR A 61 -6.72 -10.57 8.13
N LYS A 62 -6.74 -11.88 8.37
CA LYS A 62 -5.60 -12.76 8.04
C LYS A 62 -5.17 -12.63 6.57
N LYS A 63 -6.14 -12.59 5.65
CA LYS A 63 -5.91 -12.36 4.22
C LYS A 63 -5.28 -10.99 3.94
N GLY A 64 -5.65 -9.97 4.71
CA GLY A 64 -5.06 -8.64 4.59
C GLY A 64 -3.64 -8.53 5.15
N GLU A 65 -3.31 -9.31 6.18
CA GLU A 65 -1.94 -9.43 6.68
C GLU A 65 -1.04 -10.10 5.63
N GLU A 66 -1.47 -11.22 5.06
CA GLU A 66 -0.76 -11.92 3.97
C GLU A 66 -0.54 -10.99 2.77
N LEU A 67 -1.59 -10.28 2.33
CA LEU A 67 -1.48 -9.31 1.24
C LEU A 67 -0.49 -8.18 1.56
N LEU A 68 -0.47 -7.67 2.79
CA LEU A 68 0.46 -6.62 3.17
C LEU A 68 1.91 -7.12 3.12
N GLU A 69 2.17 -8.34 3.56
CA GLU A 69 3.49 -8.96 3.45
C GLU A 69 3.93 -9.15 1.99
N ASP A 70 3.03 -9.63 1.14
CA ASP A 70 3.32 -9.80 -0.29
C ASP A 70 3.63 -8.47 -0.98
N ILE A 71 2.89 -7.40 -0.65
CA ILE A 71 3.16 -6.06 -1.17
C ILE A 71 4.55 -5.57 -0.72
N ARG A 72 4.93 -5.81 0.54
CA ARG A 72 6.27 -5.44 1.05
C ARG A 72 7.37 -6.19 0.30
N ARG A 73 7.23 -7.51 0.17
CA ARG A 73 8.18 -8.35 -0.60
C ARG A 73 8.29 -7.88 -2.05
N PHE A 74 7.17 -7.59 -2.70
CA PHE A 74 7.16 -7.06 -4.06
C PHE A 74 7.94 -5.74 -4.18
N ASN A 75 7.76 -4.82 -3.24
CA ASN A 75 8.46 -3.55 -3.23
C ASN A 75 9.98 -3.72 -3.01
N ASP A 76 10.38 -4.63 -2.13
CA ASP A 76 11.80 -4.96 -1.92
C ASP A 76 12.44 -5.57 -3.17
N MET A 77 11.75 -6.53 -3.81
CA MET A 77 12.19 -7.12 -5.07
C MET A 77 12.31 -6.06 -6.17
N ARG A 78 11.32 -5.16 -6.27
CA ARG A 78 11.34 -4.04 -7.21
C ARG A 78 12.54 -3.13 -6.99
N LYS A 79 12.84 -2.77 -5.73
CA LYS A 79 14.01 -1.96 -5.39
C LYS A 79 15.31 -2.65 -5.80
N ASN A 80 15.43 -3.96 -5.56
CA ASN A 80 16.60 -4.74 -5.97
C ASN A 80 16.75 -4.78 -7.50
N MET A 81 15.65 -4.94 -8.23
CA MET A 81 15.66 -4.87 -9.70
C MET A 81 16.09 -3.50 -10.22
N ASP A 82 15.58 -2.42 -9.62
CA ASP A 82 15.94 -1.06 -10.00
C ASP A 82 17.45 -0.83 -9.75
N GLN A 83 17.98 -1.27 -8.61
CA GLN A 83 19.42 -1.23 -8.34
C GLN A 83 20.25 -2.06 -9.34
N LEU A 84 19.76 -3.23 -9.73
CA LEU A 84 20.44 -4.07 -10.72
C LEU A 84 20.45 -3.42 -12.10
N LYS A 85 19.34 -2.79 -12.51
CA LYS A 85 19.27 -2.01 -13.76
C LYS A 85 20.26 -0.86 -13.78
N GLU A 86 20.38 -0.11 -12.68
CA GLU A 86 21.36 0.96 -12.55
C GLU A 86 22.80 0.43 -12.68
N LYS A 87 23.11 -0.71 -12.04
CA LYS A 87 24.42 -1.38 -12.20
C LYS A 87 24.68 -1.79 -13.64
N ILE A 88 23.71 -2.42 -14.32
CA ILE A 88 23.83 -2.81 -15.72
C ILE A 88 24.08 -1.58 -16.60
N ASN A 89 23.28 -0.52 -16.43
CA ASN A 89 23.43 0.72 -17.19
C ASN A 89 24.79 1.37 -16.97
N SER A 90 25.31 1.37 -15.73
CA SER A 90 26.64 1.92 -15.45
C SER A 90 27.77 1.18 -16.16
N VAL A 91 27.63 -0.14 -16.38
CA VAL A 91 28.62 -0.96 -17.10
C VAL A 91 28.45 -0.84 -18.61
N LEU A 92 27.21 -0.77 -19.09
CA LEU A 92 26.91 -0.61 -20.52
C LEU A 92 27.18 0.82 -21.04
N SER A 93 27.37 1.80 -20.16
CA SER A 93 27.73 3.19 -20.52
C SER A 93 29.22 3.35 -20.92
N ILE A 94 29.81 2.39 -21.64
CA ILE A 94 31.15 2.53 -22.22
C ILE A 94 31.02 3.11 -23.64
N LYS A 95 31.34 4.41 -23.73
CA LYS A 95 31.42 5.31 -24.89
C LYS A 95 30.10 5.71 -25.56
#